data_AF-A0AAU9TPF8-F1
#
_entry.id   AF-A0AAU9TPF8-F1
#
_cell.length_a   1.000
_cell.length_b   1.000
_cell.length_c   1.000
_cell.angle_alpha   90.00
_cell.angle_beta   90.00
_cell.angle_gamma   90.00
#
_symmetry.space_group_name_H-M   'P 1'
#
loop_
_entity.id
_entity.type
_entity.pdbx_description
1 polymer ?
#
loop_
_entity_poly.entity_id
_entity_poly.type
_entity_poly.pdbx_seq_one_letter_code
_entity_poly.pdbx_strand_id
1 'polypeptide(L)'
;MSKKIFKFRDVSYGLQKLRNFLLGREHTLHGRFPPLVAPRTIPPAEVPRGPDTKYSDKYYYKRNAFHSVQPPVIAPIAEGPPILNDPVKKIEHKVIRPDAICFNFAPTPGPAWWWDGHCYYETVPDPPDPNSAPQEIDPYCPNPDQK
;
A
#
# COMPACT_ATOMS: atom_id res chain seq x y z
N MET A 1 43.15 2.47 -4.38
CA MET A 1 43.21 3.46 -3.29
C MET A 1 43.60 2.74 -2.01
N SER A 2 44.64 3.21 -1.30
CA SER A 2 45.09 2.58 -0.04
C SER A 2 44.02 2.72 1.06
N LYS A 3 43.68 1.62 1.74
CA LYS A 3 42.75 1.63 2.88
C LYS A 3 43.40 2.40 4.03
N LYS A 4 42.91 3.61 4.31
CA LYS A 4 43.33 4.35 5.52
C LYS A 4 42.84 3.60 6.76
N ILE A 5 43.77 3.14 7.58
CA ILE A 5 43.46 2.53 8.87
C ILE A 5 43.23 3.67 9.87
N PHE A 6 41.99 3.86 10.32
CA PHE A 6 41.64 4.87 11.32
C PHE A 6 41.74 4.26 12.71
N LYS A 7 42.54 4.87 13.59
CA LYS A 7 42.63 4.48 15.00
C LYS A 7 41.53 5.19 15.80
N PHE A 8 40.48 4.47 16.15
CA PHE A 8 39.40 4.99 17.00
C PHE A 8 39.75 4.92 18.48
N ARG A 9 39.15 5.81 19.28
CA ARG A 9 39.22 5.72 20.74
C ARG A 9 38.30 4.60 21.21
N ASP A 10 38.89 3.47 21.58
CA ASP A 10 38.22 2.33 22.20
C ASP A 10 38.79 2.10 23.62
N VAL A 11 38.28 1.09 24.33
CA VAL A 11 38.75 0.66 25.64
C VAL A 11 40.17 0.07 25.55
N SER A 12 40.88 -0.11 26.67
CA SER A 12 42.19 -0.77 26.70
C SER A 12 42.13 -2.19 26.11
N TYR A 13 43.25 -2.65 25.54
CA TYR A 13 43.34 -3.95 24.84
C TYR A 13 42.86 -5.14 25.69
N GLY A 14 43.17 -5.16 26.99
CA GLY A 14 42.71 -6.21 27.90
C GLY A 14 41.19 -6.26 28.03
N LEU A 15 40.55 -5.09 28.18
CA LEU A 15 39.10 -4.99 28.25
C LEU A 15 38.42 -5.29 26.91
N GLN A 16 39.06 -4.97 25.78
CA GLN A 16 38.56 -5.37 24.46
C GLN A 16 38.53 -6.89 24.31
N LYS A 17 39.58 -7.61 24.75
CA LYS A 17 39.61 -9.07 24.72
C LYS A 17 38.57 -9.69 25.64
N LEU A 18 38.43 -9.16 26.86
CA LEU A 18 37.39 -9.61 27.78
C LEU A 18 35.99 -9.42 27.18
N ARG A 19 35.72 -8.26 26.56
CA ARG A 19 34.46 -7.97 25.86
C ARG A 19 34.21 -8.95 24.71
N ASN A 20 35.20 -9.17 23.85
CA ASN A 20 35.05 -10.07 22.69
C ASN A 20 34.88 -11.52 23.14
N PHE A 21 35.51 -11.93 24.24
CA PHE A 21 35.34 -13.24 24.86
C PHE A 21 33.91 -13.43 25.38
N LEU A 22 33.38 -12.47 26.15
CA LEU A 22 32.01 -12.53 26.68
C LEU A 22 30.94 -12.46 25.59
N LEU A 23 31.19 -11.74 24.49
CA LEU A 23 30.27 -11.62 23.36
C LEU A 23 30.33 -12.82 22.39
N GLY A 24 31.37 -13.65 22.47
CA GLY A 24 31.63 -14.73 21.49
C GLY A 24 31.90 -14.23 20.06
N ARG A 25 32.11 -12.92 19.88
CA ARG A 25 32.37 -12.27 18.59
C ARG A 25 33.20 -11.00 18.77
N GLU A 26 33.82 -10.56 17.68
CA GLU A 26 34.45 -9.23 17.67
C GLU A 26 33.41 -8.13 17.77
N HIS A 27 33.60 -7.22 18.73
CA HIS A 27 32.71 -6.09 18.90
C HIS A 27 32.84 -5.09 17.76
N THR A 28 31.76 -4.88 17.02
CA THR A 28 31.67 -3.90 15.94
C THR A 28 31.47 -2.51 16.53
N LEU A 29 32.51 -1.68 16.42
CA LEU A 29 32.47 -0.29 16.84
C LEU A 29 31.42 0.51 16.07
N HIS A 30 30.76 1.44 16.75
CA HIS A 30 29.72 2.30 16.18
C HIS A 30 30.29 3.22 15.08
N GLY A 31 29.56 3.43 13.98
CA GLY A 31 30.02 4.26 12.87
C GLY A 31 30.09 5.77 13.15
N ARG A 32 29.87 6.23 14.39
CA ARG A 32 29.77 7.67 14.72
C ARG A 32 31.11 8.31 15.12
N PHE A 33 32.23 7.72 14.71
CA PHE A 33 33.54 8.33 14.92
C PHE A 33 33.80 9.47 13.94
N PRO A 34 34.54 10.52 14.32
CA PRO A 34 34.74 11.71 13.49
C PRO A 34 35.14 11.48 12.02
N PRO A 35 36.01 10.52 11.65
CA PRO A 35 36.36 10.31 10.25
C PRO A 35 35.37 9.42 9.47
N LEU A 36 34.42 8.77 10.15
CA LEU A 36 33.36 7.96 9.53
C LEU A 36 32.03 8.72 9.39
N VAL A 37 31.90 9.86 10.08
CA VAL A 37 30.73 10.73 10.01
C VAL A 37 30.99 11.85 9.02
N ALA A 38 29.95 12.32 8.34
CA ALA A 38 30.03 13.53 7.55
C ALA A 38 30.54 14.72 8.38
N PRO A 39 31.35 15.62 7.80
CA PRO A 39 31.81 16.80 8.52
C PRO A 39 30.63 17.68 8.97
N ARG A 40 30.83 18.42 10.07
CA ARG A 40 29.82 19.39 10.55
C ARG A 40 29.63 20.57 9.59
N THR A 41 30.66 20.89 8.83
CA THR A 41 30.62 21.91 7.79
C THR A 41 30.26 21.25 6.47
N ILE A 42 29.13 21.66 5.89
CA ILE A 42 28.62 21.13 4.62
C ILE A 42 28.78 22.25 3.56
N PRO A 43 29.26 21.96 2.35
CA PRO A 43 29.29 22.95 1.27
C PRO A 43 27.87 23.39 0.89
N PRO A 44 27.69 24.56 0.24
CA PRO A 44 26.39 24.95 -0.29
C PRO A 44 25.88 23.87 -1.26
N ALA A 45 24.63 23.46 -1.08
CA ALA A 45 24.01 22.43 -1.91
C ALA A 45 23.46 23.04 -3.21
N GLU A 46 23.77 22.43 -4.35
CA GLU A 46 23.09 22.70 -5.62
C GLU A 46 21.89 21.76 -5.75
N VAL A 47 20.71 22.24 -5.34
CA VAL A 47 19.47 21.43 -5.38
C VAL A 47 18.92 21.46 -6.81
N PRO A 48 18.67 20.31 -7.46
CA PRO A 48 18.04 20.30 -8.76
C PRO A 48 16.65 20.94 -8.66
N ARG A 49 16.32 21.82 -9.60
CA ARG A 49 14.97 22.34 -9.69
C ARG A 49 14.00 21.19 -9.98
N GLY A 50 12.80 21.26 -9.41
CA GLY A 50 11.75 20.28 -9.66
C GLY A 50 11.38 20.14 -11.14
N PRO A 51 10.44 19.21 -11.46
CA PRO A 51 10.11 18.83 -12.85
C PRO A 51 9.60 19.99 -13.72
N ASP A 52 9.29 21.13 -13.13
CA ASP A 52 8.69 22.28 -13.78
C ASP A 52 9.72 23.35 -14.24
N THR A 53 10.79 22.96 -14.94
CA THR A 53 11.91 23.84 -15.33
C THR A 53 11.83 24.55 -16.70
N LYS A 54 10.75 24.45 -17.47
CA LYS A 54 10.50 25.34 -18.64
C LYS A 54 10.02 26.71 -18.18
N TYR A 55 10.49 27.78 -18.84
CA TYR A 55 10.08 29.17 -18.56
C TYR A 55 8.80 29.61 -19.29
N SER A 56 8.42 28.92 -20.37
CA SER A 56 7.25 29.24 -21.21
C SER A 56 6.22 28.10 -21.24
N ASP A 57 4.98 28.43 -21.61
CA ASP A 57 3.82 27.51 -21.72
C ASP A 57 3.49 26.74 -20.42
N LYS A 58 3.47 27.47 -19.29
CA LYS A 58 3.16 26.92 -17.97
C LYS A 58 2.14 27.72 -17.22
N TYR A 59 0.91 27.55 -17.66
CA TYR A 59 -0.22 28.21 -17.04
C TYR A 59 -0.71 27.41 -15.82
N TYR A 60 -0.90 28.09 -14.69
CA TYR A 60 -1.35 27.45 -13.45
C TYR A 60 -2.66 26.67 -13.62
N TYR A 61 -3.59 27.16 -14.44
CA TYR A 61 -4.87 26.50 -14.68
C TYR A 61 -4.74 25.10 -15.33
N LYS A 62 -3.68 24.85 -16.12
CA LYS A 62 -3.46 23.53 -16.77
C LYS A 62 -2.94 22.46 -15.81
N ARG A 63 -2.30 22.85 -14.70
CA ARG A 63 -1.67 21.95 -13.71
C ARG A 63 -2.38 21.93 -12.36
N ASN A 64 -3.43 22.73 -12.20
CA ASN A 64 -4.12 22.85 -10.93
C ASN A 64 -5.03 21.64 -10.67
N ALA A 65 -4.52 20.68 -9.89
CA ALA A 65 -5.28 19.50 -9.49
C ALA A 65 -6.52 19.85 -8.63
N PHE A 66 -6.55 21.01 -7.96
CA PHE A 66 -7.73 21.41 -7.18
C PHE A 66 -8.97 21.62 -8.04
N HIS A 67 -8.80 22.03 -9.31
CA HIS A 67 -9.92 22.19 -10.25
C HIS A 67 -10.24 20.92 -11.04
N SER A 68 -9.42 19.86 -10.95
CA SER A 68 -9.73 18.57 -11.59
C SER A 68 -10.59 17.65 -10.72
N VAL A 69 -10.77 17.98 -9.44
CA VAL A 69 -11.62 17.20 -8.53
C VAL A 69 -13.09 17.42 -8.91
N GLN A 70 -13.74 16.37 -9.40
CA GLN A 70 -15.18 16.36 -9.66
C GLN A 70 -15.94 15.99 -8.37
N PRO A 71 -17.19 16.46 -8.21
CA PRO A 71 -18.04 16.01 -7.11
C PRO A 71 -18.21 14.48 -7.17
N PRO A 72 -18.37 13.80 -6.02
CA PRO A 72 -18.53 12.36 -5.99
C PRO A 72 -19.80 11.94 -6.75
N VAL A 73 -19.69 10.89 -7.56
CA VAL A 73 -20.86 10.24 -8.16
C VAL A 73 -21.58 9.49 -7.06
N ILE A 74 -22.83 9.87 -6.77
CA ILE A 74 -23.64 9.18 -5.77
C ILE A 74 -24.19 7.90 -6.40
N ALA A 75 -23.78 6.75 -5.86
CA ALA A 75 -24.37 5.48 -6.25
C ALA A 75 -25.81 5.41 -5.71
N PRO A 76 -26.79 4.95 -6.51
CA PRO A 76 -28.20 4.94 -6.13
C PRO A 76 -28.52 4.10 -4.88
N ILE A 77 -27.60 3.24 -4.45
CA ILE A 77 -27.70 2.37 -3.26
C ILE A 77 -27.30 3.12 -1.97
N ALA A 78 -26.47 4.18 -2.08
CA ALA A 78 -25.99 4.96 -0.94
C ALA A 78 -26.92 6.13 -0.56
N GLU A 79 -27.85 6.47 -1.46
CA GLU A 79 -29.02 7.29 -1.16
C GLU A 79 -29.91 6.42 -0.24
N GLY A 80 -29.70 6.47 1.07
CA GLY A 80 -30.71 5.96 2.01
C GLY A 80 -32.10 6.52 1.66
N PRO A 81 -33.19 5.99 2.26
CA PRO A 81 -34.53 6.53 2.02
C PRO A 81 -34.48 8.06 2.09
N PRO A 82 -35.01 8.80 1.08
CA PRO A 82 -34.88 10.25 1.06
C PRO A 82 -35.36 10.79 2.41
N ILE A 83 -34.50 11.51 3.12
CA ILE A 83 -34.87 12.15 4.38
C ILE A 83 -35.99 13.14 4.03
N LEU A 84 -37.22 12.72 4.32
CA LEU A 84 -38.46 13.39 3.98
C LEU A 84 -38.55 14.69 4.78
N ASN A 85 -37.99 15.78 4.26
CA ASN A 85 -38.09 17.08 4.90
C ASN A 85 -39.05 18.06 4.20
N ASP A 86 -39.67 17.70 3.06
CA ASP A 86 -40.66 18.55 2.39
C ASP A 86 -41.95 17.78 2.02
N PRO A 87 -43.10 18.08 2.64
CA PRO A 87 -44.36 17.35 2.42
C PRO A 87 -45.07 17.65 1.08
N VAL A 88 -44.49 18.51 0.23
CA VAL A 88 -45.16 19.02 -1.00
C VAL A 88 -44.54 18.48 -2.29
N LYS A 89 -43.32 17.93 -2.26
CA LYS A 89 -42.62 17.48 -3.47
C LYS A 89 -42.90 16.00 -3.74
N LYS A 90 -43.77 15.68 -4.69
CA LYS A 90 -43.94 14.31 -5.20
C LYS A 90 -42.60 13.81 -5.74
N ILE A 91 -42.18 12.65 -5.23
CA ILE A 91 -40.90 11.99 -5.54
C ILE A 91 -40.94 11.54 -7.01
N GLU A 92 -40.26 12.28 -7.88
CA GLU A 92 -39.99 11.84 -9.24
C GLU A 92 -38.97 10.69 -9.20
N HIS A 93 -39.49 9.46 -9.25
CA HIS A 93 -38.89 8.25 -9.83
C HIS A 93 -37.37 8.31 -10.11
N LYS A 94 -36.53 8.22 -9.08
CA LYS A 94 -35.10 7.91 -9.28
C LYS A 94 -34.44 7.13 -8.14
N VAL A 95 -35.25 6.54 -7.25
CA VAL A 95 -34.75 5.61 -6.23
C VAL A 95 -34.90 4.20 -6.79
N ILE A 96 -33.80 3.63 -7.26
CA ILE A 96 -33.74 2.21 -7.61
C ILE A 96 -33.85 1.44 -6.29
N ARG A 97 -34.90 0.65 -6.13
CA ARG A 97 -35.02 -0.23 -4.95
C ARG A 97 -33.82 -1.21 -4.96
N PRO A 98 -33.20 -1.52 -3.81
CA PRO A 98 -32.14 -2.52 -3.75
C PRO A 98 -32.60 -3.86 -4.35
N ASP A 99 -33.88 -4.17 -4.15
CA ASP A 99 -34.76 -5.14 -4.81
C ASP A 99 -34.53 -5.39 -6.30
N ALA A 100 -34.28 -4.30 -7.03
CA ALA A 100 -34.30 -4.23 -8.49
C ALA A 100 -32.89 -4.36 -9.10
N ILE A 101 -31.85 -4.47 -8.26
CA ILE A 101 -30.46 -4.58 -8.70
C ILE A 101 -30.05 -6.04 -8.65
N CYS A 102 -30.20 -6.74 -9.78
CA CYS A 102 -29.65 -8.08 -9.93
C CYS A 102 -28.21 -7.99 -10.47
N PHE A 103 -27.28 -8.57 -9.71
CA PHE A 103 -25.94 -8.84 -10.21
C PHE A 103 -25.87 -10.30 -10.66
N ASN A 104 -25.28 -10.55 -11.83
CA ASN A 104 -25.03 -11.93 -12.28
C ASN A 104 -24.02 -12.65 -11.37
N PHE A 105 -23.12 -11.90 -10.73
CA PHE A 105 -22.10 -12.36 -9.79
C PHE A 105 -21.87 -11.30 -8.71
N ALA A 106 -21.39 -11.70 -7.53
CA ALA A 106 -21.08 -10.75 -6.45
C ALA A 106 -19.96 -9.78 -6.89
N PRO A 107 -20.17 -8.45 -6.85
CA PRO A 107 -19.13 -7.50 -7.21
C PRO A 107 -18.00 -7.52 -6.17
N THR A 108 -16.75 -7.55 -6.61
CA THR A 108 -15.56 -7.41 -5.76
C THR A 108 -14.95 -6.01 -5.90
N PRO A 109 -14.39 -5.42 -4.83
CA PRO A 109 -13.81 -4.07 -4.87
C PRO A 109 -12.52 -3.96 -5.70
N GLY A 110 -11.91 -5.10 -6.06
CA GLY A 110 -10.68 -5.21 -6.82
C GLY A 110 -10.16 -6.65 -6.82
N PRO A 111 -9.09 -6.95 -7.57
CA PRO A 111 -8.46 -8.27 -7.55
C PRO A 111 -7.78 -8.53 -6.18
N ALA A 112 -7.80 -9.78 -5.74
CA ALA A 112 -7.06 -10.20 -4.55
C ALA A 112 -5.55 -10.18 -4.82
N TRP A 113 -4.77 -9.64 -3.89
CA TRP A 113 -3.31 -9.57 -3.99
C TRP A 113 -2.66 -10.65 -3.11
N TRP A 114 -1.76 -11.43 -3.69
CA TRP A 114 -0.97 -12.50 -3.05
C TRP A 114 -0.19 -12.15 -1.77
N TRP A 115 0.14 -10.88 -1.51
CA TRP A 115 0.82 -10.42 -0.28
C TRP A 115 -0.14 -9.87 0.78
N ASP A 116 -1.41 -9.70 0.43
CA ASP A 116 -2.49 -9.51 1.39
C ASP A 116 -2.81 -10.90 1.94
N GLY A 117 -2.14 -11.29 3.04
CA GLY A 117 -2.07 -12.64 3.61
C GLY A 117 -3.39 -13.20 4.17
N HIS A 118 -4.51 -12.86 3.53
CA HIS A 118 -5.86 -13.24 3.83
C HIS A 118 -6.44 -13.99 2.62
N CYS A 119 -6.07 -15.26 2.48
CA CYS A 119 -6.69 -16.20 1.55
C CYS A 119 -8.14 -16.53 1.98
N TYR A 120 -9.01 -15.54 2.21
CA TYR A 120 -10.43 -15.78 2.49
C TYR A 120 -11.23 -16.22 1.25
N TYR A 121 -10.61 -16.17 0.06
CA TYR A 121 -11.28 -16.44 -1.22
C TYR A 121 -10.74 -17.67 -1.97
N GLU A 122 -9.85 -18.49 -1.38
CA GLU A 122 -9.47 -19.79 -1.98
C GLU A 122 -10.66 -20.76 -2.12
N THR A 123 -11.77 -20.46 -1.44
CA THR A 123 -13.02 -21.23 -1.51
C THR A 123 -14.10 -20.61 -2.39
N VAL A 124 -13.83 -19.48 -3.05
CA VAL A 124 -14.79 -18.94 -4.03
C VAL A 124 -14.49 -19.61 -5.37
N PRO A 125 -15.41 -20.45 -5.89
CA PRO A 125 -15.21 -21.05 -7.20
C PRO A 125 -15.12 -19.93 -8.24
N ASP A 126 -14.18 -20.10 -9.18
CA ASP A 126 -14.08 -19.21 -10.33
C ASP A 126 -15.44 -19.14 -11.05
N PRO A 127 -15.82 -17.96 -11.59
CA PRO A 127 -17.05 -17.85 -12.36
C PRO A 127 -17.00 -18.87 -13.52
N PRO A 128 -18.07 -19.64 -13.76
CA PRO A 128 -18.06 -20.68 -14.77
C PRO A 128 -17.80 -20.07 -16.14
N ASP A 129 -16.86 -20.68 -16.88
CA ASP A 129 -16.58 -20.31 -18.26
C ASP A 129 -17.88 -20.40 -19.07
N PRO A 130 -18.29 -19.34 -19.80
CA PRO A 130 -19.56 -19.31 -20.52
C PRO A 130 -19.67 -20.36 -21.65
N ASN A 131 -18.58 -21.05 -21.96
CA ASN A 131 -18.50 -22.11 -22.97
C ASN A 131 -18.37 -23.52 -22.37
N SER A 132 -18.37 -23.66 -21.05
CA SER A 132 -18.19 -24.95 -20.37
C SER A 132 -19.53 -25.57 -19.95
N ALA A 133 -19.68 -26.88 -20.15
CA ALA A 133 -20.87 -27.62 -19.76
C ALA A 133 -21.00 -27.70 -18.23
N PRO A 134 -22.22 -27.84 -17.66
CA PRO A 134 -22.41 -27.90 -16.22
C PRO A 134 -21.59 -29.04 -15.61
N GLN A 135 -20.66 -28.73 -14.72
CA GLN A 135 -19.90 -29.75 -13.98
C GLN A 135 -20.73 -30.22 -12.78
N GLU A 136 -20.87 -31.54 -12.64
CA GLU A 136 -21.40 -32.18 -11.44
C GLU A 136 -20.48 -31.88 -10.26
N ILE A 137 -21.07 -31.41 -9.15
CA ILE A 137 -20.36 -31.08 -7.92
C ILE A 137 -20.20 -32.39 -7.14
N ASP A 138 -19.04 -33.03 -7.24
CA ASP A 138 -18.69 -34.15 -6.37
C ASP A 138 -18.44 -33.63 -4.94
N PRO A 139 -19.08 -34.19 -3.90
CA PRO A 139 -18.82 -33.79 -2.52
C PRO A 139 -17.56 -34.51 -2.02
N TYR A 140 -16.37 -33.96 -2.30
CA TYR A 140 -15.14 -34.45 -1.68
C TYR A 140 -14.80 -33.65 -0.42
N CYS A 141 -15.24 -34.17 0.73
CA CYS A 141 -14.54 -33.91 1.99
C CYS A 141 -13.50 -35.02 2.17
N PRO A 142 -12.19 -34.73 2.33
CA PRO A 142 -11.24 -35.73 2.80
C PRO A 142 -11.53 -36.05 4.28
N ASN A 143 -11.62 -37.35 4.59
CA ASN A 143 -11.80 -37.86 5.95
C ASN A 143 -10.47 -37.71 6.74
N PRO A 144 -10.46 -37.14 7.96
CA PRO A 144 -9.23 -36.81 8.69
C PRO A 144 -8.34 -37.99 9.16
N ASP A 145 -8.71 -39.24 8.87
CA ASP A 145 -8.02 -40.43 9.41
C ASP A 145 -7.11 -41.16 8.41
N GLN A 146 -6.39 -40.43 7.54
CA GLN A 146 -5.30 -41.02 6.76
C GLN A 146 -3.95 -40.42 7.18
N LYS A 147 -3.21 -41.22 7.94
CA LYS A 147 -1.84 -40.99 8.41
C LYS A 147 -0.85 -41.77 7.56
#